data_AF-A0A235B9V3-F1
#
_entry.id   AF-A0A235B9V3-F1
#
_cell.length_a   1.000
_cell.length_b   1.000
_cell.length_c   1.000
_cell.angle_alpha   90.00
_cell.angle_beta   90.00
_cell.angle_gamma   90.00
#
_symmetry.space_group_name_H-M   'P 1'
#
loop_
_entity.id
_entity.type
_entity.pdbx_description
1 polymer ?
#
loop_
_entity_poly.entity_id
_entity_poly.type
_entity_poly.pdbx_seq_one_letter_code
_entity_poly.pdbx_strand_id
1 'polypeptide(L)'
;MLAVFIVSGFLFWQVWDTLAGSYDPLNREKSKKREEKVTLEDPFTVLLIGTDVKKASNENWRPDVLMVAAVNPKKKSIKMISIPRDTYTEIANANGAKNKINSSAYYGKKAGVGPVTNTVETVEELFNIPIDHYAKINFSGFIEIVDALGGVEVNSKFPFTMRLFNKMQHYEKGTLQLDGERALGYVRMRKQDPRGDLGRNERQREVLQELVGKMVSIKSVTKIDDILKSVGDNVTYSIKLNELPALQSTYREIPKDHIDTIQLQGQNSNDNPKGIWYYHITDQERLRVSHILQKQLDLPLETLEGEEFQGTSPAEENSESSDQQEGPGTPGEENPSGGANGTQPDQGQETPPSNGINNVGQ
;
A
#
# COMPACT_ATOMS: atom_id res chain seq x y z
N MET A 1 3.18 -38.57 34.71
CA MET A 1 4.23 -37.61 34.30
C MET A 1 4.63 -37.76 32.83
N LEU A 2 4.95 -38.96 32.32
CA LEU A 2 5.35 -39.17 30.91
C LEU A 2 4.31 -38.69 29.87
N ALA A 3 3.02 -38.94 30.09
CA ALA A 3 1.94 -38.49 29.20
C ALA A 3 1.77 -36.96 29.16
N VAL A 4 2.07 -36.27 30.26
CA VAL A 4 2.04 -34.80 30.32
C VAL A 4 3.19 -34.22 29.51
N PHE A 5 4.39 -34.82 29.57
CA PHE A 5 5.55 -34.41 28.76
C PHE A 5 5.38 -34.64 27.26
N ILE A 6 4.72 -35.73 26.85
CA ILE A 6 4.44 -36.02 25.43
C ILE A 6 3.36 -35.09 24.89
N VAL A 7 2.29 -34.82 25.65
CA VAL A 7 1.25 -33.87 25.25
C VAL A 7 1.81 -32.44 25.22
N SER A 8 2.61 -32.04 26.20
CA SER A 8 3.27 -30.72 26.18
C SER A 8 4.31 -30.62 25.08
N GLY A 9 5.02 -31.70 24.74
CA GLY A 9 5.97 -31.74 23.63
C GLY A 9 5.30 -31.68 22.26
N PHE A 10 4.14 -32.34 22.10
CA PHE A 10 3.32 -32.28 20.88
C PHE A 10 2.68 -30.91 20.70
N LEU A 11 2.11 -30.33 21.76
CA LEU A 11 1.57 -28.98 21.74
C LEU A 11 2.67 -27.93 21.53
N PHE A 12 3.84 -28.10 22.14
CA PHE A 12 5.00 -27.23 21.91
C PHE A 12 5.50 -27.36 20.48
N TRP A 13 5.61 -28.58 19.94
CA TRP A 13 6.01 -28.79 18.55
C TRP A 13 4.99 -28.21 17.57
N GLN A 14 3.69 -28.40 17.80
CA GLN A 14 2.64 -27.85 16.96
C GLN A 14 2.61 -26.32 17.01
N VAL A 15 2.77 -25.71 18.18
CA VAL A 15 2.90 -24.25 18.35
C VAL A 15 4.19 -23.74 17.71
N TRP A 16 5.31 -24.46 17.86
CA TRP A 16 6.60 -24.10 17.28
C TRP A 16 6.62 -24.23 15.75
N ASP A 17 5.99 -25.25 15.19
CA ASP A 17 5.84 -25.47 13.75
C ASP A 17 4.92 -24.40 13.13
N THR A 18 3.82 -24.04 13.80
CA THR A 18 2.98 -22.90 13.39
C THR A 18 3.66 -21.53 13.55
N LEU A 19 4.52 -21.35 14.56
CA LEU A 19 5.33 -20.15 14.73
C LEU A 19 6.46 -20.07 13.68
N ALA A 20 6.98 -21.23 13.25
CA ALA A 20 7.97 -21.35 12.19
C ALA A 20 7.39 -21.11 10.79
N GLY A 21 6.08 -21.28 10.59
CA GLY A 21 5.41 -21.02 9.31
C GLY A 21 5.17 -19.53 9.00
N SER A 22 4.92 -18.70 10.02
CA SER A 22 4.68 -17.25 9.83
C SER A 22 5.96 -16.40 9.84
N TYR A 23 6.97 -16.76 10.63
CA TYR A 23 8.24 -16.06 10.60
C TYR A 23 9.10 -16.59 9.45
N ASP A 24 9.19 -15.81 8.38
CA ASP A 24 9.87 -16.16 7.13
C ASP A 24 10.83 -15.00 6.77
N PRO A 25 12.03 -14.97 7.36
CA PRO A 25 13.00 -13.91 7.10
C PRO A 25 13.48 -13.95 5.65
N LEU A 26 13.78 -12.77 5.10
CA LEU A 26 14.42 -12.71 3.79
C LEU A 26 15.75 -13.48 3.84
N ASN A 27 16.02 -14.28 2.80
CA ASN A 27 17.25 -15.08 2.70
C ASN A 27 18.47 -14.22 2.31
N ARG A 28 18.75 -13.19 3.14
CA ARG A 28 19.86 -12.24 3.00
C ARG A 28 20.14 -11.59 4.36
N GLU A 29 21.37 -11.17 4.61
CA GLU A 29 21.69 -10.45 5.85
C GLU A 29 21.19 -9.00 5.87
N LYS A 30 21.28 -8.32 4.72
CA LYS A 30 20.83 -6.95 4.47
C LYS A 30 20.45 -6.77 3.00
N SER A 31 19.76 -5.67 2.68
CA SER A 31 19.59 -5.23 1.29
C SER A 31 20.95 -4.91 0.66
N LYS A 32 21.08 -5.09 -0.67
CA LYS A 32 22.24 -4.63 -1.43
C LYS A 32 22.35 -3.10 -1.47
N LYS A 33 21.27 -2.39 -1.14
CA LYS A 33 21.17 -0.92 -1.07
C LYS A 33 21.43 -0.38 0.35
N ARG A 34 22.16 -1.15 1.16
CA ARG A 34 22.56 -0.81 2.53
C ARG A 34 24.04 -1.09 2.68
N GLU A 35 24.78 -0.16 3.28
CA GLU A 35 26.18 -0.39 3.69
C GLU A 35 26.28 -1.25 4.94
N GLU A 36 25.33 -1.11 5.86
CA GLU A 36 25.27 -1.88 7.10
C GLU A 36 23.87 -2.43 7.35
N LYS A 37 23.80 -3.49 8.14
CA LYS A 37 22.51 -4.02 8.58
C LYS A 37 21.86 -3.04 9.56
N VAL A 38 20.59 -2.71 9.33
CA VAL A 38 19.83 -1.81 10.19
C VAL A 38 19.04 -2.53 11.27
N THR A 39 18.79 -1.82 12.37
CA THR A 39 17.87 -2.23 13.44
C THR A 39 16.58 -1.40 13.39
N LEU A 40 15.60 -1.70 14.24
CA LEU A 40 14.37 -0.90 14.35
C LEU A 40 14.58 0.48 15.02
N GLU A 41 15.79 0.80 15.48
CA GLU A 41 16.19 2.12 15.99
C GLU A 41 16.76 3.02 14.86
N ASP A 42 17.20 2.41 13.77
CA ASP A 42 17.65 3.10 12.56
C ASP A 42 16.48 3.42 11.63
N PRO A 43 16.63 4.28 10.61
CA PRO A 43 15.62 4.40 9.56
C PRO A 43 15.52 3.08 8.77
N PHE A 44 14.33 2.51 8.67
CA PHE A 44 14.08 1.22 8.02
C PHE A 44 12.83 1.24 7.16
N THR A 45 12.69 0.24 6.29
CA THR A 45 11.51 0.05 5.44
C THR A 45 10.78 -1.26 5.73
N VAL A 46 9.46 -1.23 5.57
CA VAL A 46 8.59 -2.41 5.57
C VAL A 46 7.78 -2.45 4.28
N LEU A 47 7.88 -3.54 3.53
CA LEU A 47 7.01 -3.83 2.40
C LEU A 47 5.78 -4.63 2.87
N LEU A 48 4.60 -4.03 2.73
CA LEU A 48 3.32 -4.68 2.99
C LEU A 48 2.79 -5.29 1.70
N ILE A 49 2.49 -6.59 1.74
CA ILE A 49 2.09 -7.40 0.60
C ILE A 49 0.72 -8.02 0.86
N GLY A 50 -0.31 -7.58 0.15
CA GLY A 50 -1.62 -8.25 0.13
C GLY A 50 -1.75 -9.13 -1.10
N THR A 51 -1.96 -10.43 -0.89
CA THR A 51 -2.08 -11.41 -1.98
C THR A 51 -3.50 -11.52 -2.52
N ASP A 52 -3.66 -12.00 -3.75
CA ASP A 52 -4.95 -12.23 -4.40
C ASP A 52 -5.60 -13.60 -4.09
N VAL A 53 -5.05 -14.33 -3.11
CA VAL A 53 -5.49 -15.70 -2.78
C VAL A 53 -6.22 -15.76 -1.45
N LYS A 54 -7.10 -16.77 -1.33
CA LYS A 54 -7.89 -16.97 -0.11
C LYS A 54 -7.07 -17.57 1.03
N LYS A 55 -6.23 -18.57 0.76
CA LYS A 55 -5.57 -19.41 1.76
C LYS A 55 -4.08 -19.54 1.47
N ALA A 56 -3.29 -19.82 2.50
CA ALA A 56 -1.84 -20.03 2.41
C ALA A 56 -1.45 -21.18 1.49
N SER A 57 -2.29 -22.23 1.42
CA SER A 57 -2.06 -23.40 0.56
C SER A 57 -2.06 -23.09 -0.94
N ASN A 58 -2.45 -21.88 -1.36
CA ASN A 58 -2.36 -21.47 -2.75
C ASN A 58 -1.01 -20.79 -3.02
N GLU A 59 -0.05 -21.57 -3.49
CA GLU A 59 1.30 -21.09 -3.82
C GLU A 59 1.34 -20.15 -5.04
N ASN A 60 0.29 -20.17 -5.88
CA ASN A 60 0.22 -19.35 -7.08
C ASN A 60 -0.59 -18.08 -6.77
N TRP A 61 0.09 -17.10 -6.20
CA TRP A 61 -0.48 -15.81 -5.80
C TRP A 61 0.20 -14.64 -6.50
N ARG A 62 -0.49 -13.50 -6.54
CA ARG A 62 0.03 -12.20 -6.99
C ARG A 62 -0.15 -11.15 -5.91
N PRO A 63 0.79 -10.21 -5.75
CA PRO A 63 0.61 -9.09 -4.85
C PRO A 63 -0.32 -8.06 -5.48
N ASP A 64 -1.58 -8.09 -5.08
CA ASP A 64 -2.61 -7.15 -5.50
C ASP A 64 -2.59 -5.84 -4.68
N VAL A 65 -1.92 -5.88 -3.52
CA VAL A 65 -1.60 -4.72 -2.68
C VAL A 65 -0.10 -4.73 -2.42
N LEU A 66 0.54 -3.61 -2.75
CA LEU A 66 1.94 -3.34 -2.42
C LEU A 66 2.01 -1.96 -1.78
N MET A 67 2.55 -1.88 -0.57
CA MET A 67 2.75 -0.62 0.11
C MET A 67 4.10 -0.61 0.82
N VAL A 68 4.91 0.41 0.56
CA VAL A 68 6.17 0.62 1.29
C VAL A 68 5.91 1.63 2.39
N ALA A 69 6.31 1.29 3.62
CA ALA A 69 6.39 2.21 4.74
C ALA A 69 7.87 2.44 5.08
N ALA A 70 8.36 3.66 4.86
CA ALA A 70 9.68 4.10 5.30
C ALA A 70 9.56 4.80 6.66
N VAL A 71 10.05 4.14 7.70
CA VAL A 71 9.96 4.57 9.09
C VAL A 71 11.29 5.20 9.48
N ASN A 72 11.25 6.40 10.05
CA ASN A 72 12.43 7.02 10.64
C ASN A 72 12.16 7.30 12.13
N PRO A 73 12.64 6.44 13.04
CA PRO A 73 12.45 6.61 14.48
C PRO A 73 13.04 7.93 15.00
N LYS A 74 14.18 8.36 14.45
CA LYS A 74 14.88 9.60 14.84
C LYS A 74 14.10 10.85 14.47
N LYS A 75 13.48 10.86 13.28
CA LYS A 75 12.59 11.94 12.81
C LYS A 75 11.16 11.84 13.34
N LYS A 76 10.82 10.73 14.01
CA LYS A 76 9.45 10.40 14.45
C LYS A 76 8.45 10.60 13.31
N SER A 77 8.75 9.99 12.15
CA SER A 77 7.90 10.11 10.96
C SER A 77 7.86 8.83 10.15
N ILE A 78 6.79 8.69 9.35
CA ILE A 78 6.61 7.59 8.39
C ILE A 78 6.23 8.20 7.06
N LYS A 79 6.89 7.77 5.98
CA LYS A 79 6.41 7.99 4.61
C LYS A 79 5.86 6.68 4.07
N MET A 80 4.61 6.68 3.62
CA MET A 80 3.96 5.52 3.01
C MET A 80 3.69 5.75 1.53
N ILE A 81 3.89 4.73 0.70
CA ILE A 81 3.51 4.78 -0.71
C ILE A 81 2.82 3.48 -1.12
N SER A 82 1.67 3.60 -1.77
CA SER A 82 0.99 2.47 -2.41
C SER A 82 1.46 2.34 -3.85
N ILE A 83 1.84 1.13 -4.26
CA ILE A 83 2.27 0.82 -5.62
C ILE A 83 1.10 0.09 -6.32
N PRO A 84 0.50 0.67 -7.37
CA PRO A 84 -0.54 0.00 -8.12
C PRO A 84 -0.05 -1.34 -8.67
N ARG A 85 -0.86 -2.40 -8.53
CA ARG A 85 -0.50 -3.76 -8.98
C ARG A 85 -0.18 -3.86 -10.47
N ASP A 86 -0.72 -2.93 -11.26
CA ASP A 86 -0.58 -2.88 -12.72
C ASP A 86 0.63 -2.02 -13.15
N THR A 87 1.43 -1.48 -12.20
CA THR A 87 2.66 -0.71 -12.48
C THR A 87 3.57 -1.46 -13.42
N TYR A 88 3.87 -0.87 -14.58
CA TYR A 88 4.77 -1.43 -15.58
C TYR A 88 6.21 -1.11 -15.20
N THR A 89 6.96 -2.14 -14.83
CA THR A 89 8.34 -2.03 -14.36
C THR A 89 9.17 -3.23 -14.84
N GLU A 90 10.49 -3.10 -14.80
CA GLU A 90 11.37 -4.26 -14.86
C GLU A 90 11.14 -5.16 -13.64
N ILE A 91 11.19 -6.47 -13.87
CA ILE A 91 10.96 -7.47 -12.85
C ILE A 91 12.31 -8.09 -12.49
N ALA A 92 12.66 -8.08 -11.21
CA ALA A 92 13.88 -8.70 -10.71
C ALA A 92 13.95 -10.18 -11.12
N ASN A 93 15.17 -10.67 -11.32
CA ASN A 93 15.47 -12.06 -11.73
C ASN A 93 14.67 -12.55 -12.96
N ALA A 94 14.27 -11.65 -13.85
CA ALA A 94 13.49 -11.97 -15.04
C ALA A 94 14.24 -11.69 -16.37
N ASN A 95 15.57 -11.56 -16.32
CA ASN A 95 16.43 -11.29 -17.48
C ASN A 95 16.00 -10.02 -18.27
N GLY A 96 15.80 -8.91 -17.57
CA GLY A 96 15.41 -7.63 -18.18
C GLY A 96 13.93 -7.54 -18.60
N ALA A 97 13.10 -8.54 -18.26
CA ALA A 97 11.69 -8.51 -18.64
C ALA A 97 10.93 -7.41 -17.88
N LYS A 98 10.20 -6.58 -18.64
CA LYS A 98 9.25 -5.60 -18.10
C LYS A 98 7.83 -6.14 -18.12
N ASN A 99 7.10 -5.98 -17.02
CA ASN A 99 5.72 -6.43 -16.88
C ASN A 99 5.04 -5.68 -15.72
N LYS A 100 3.79 -6.04 -15.41
CA LYS A 100 3.10 -5.59 -14.20
C LYS A 100 3.89 -6.02 -12.97
N ILE A 101 4.03 -5.14 -11.99
CA ILE A 101 4.72 -5.44 -10.74
C ILE A 101 4.11 -6.64 -10.01
N ASN A 102 2.80 -6.88 -10.15
CA ASN A 102 2.15 -8.04 -9.55
C ASN A 102 2.48 -9.39 -10.21
N SER A 103 3.30 -9.39 -11.25
CA SER A 103 3.89 -10.62 -11.81
C SER A 103 5.19 -11.03 -11.12
N SER A 104 5.79 -10.16 -10.29
CA SER A 104 7.06 -10.40 -9.59
C SER A 104 7.09 -11.72 -8.82
N ALA A 105 6.01 -12.07 -8.10
CA ALA A 105 5.89 -13.35 -7.41
C ALA A 105 6.01 -14.57 -8.35
N TYR A 106 5.37 -14.51 -9.52
CA TYR A 106 5.46 -15.56 -10.53
C TYR A 106 6.88 -15.73 -11.08
N TYR A 107 7.55 -14.60 -11.40
CA TYR A 107 8.93 -14.63 -11.87
C TYR A 107 9.88 -15.15 -10.79
N GLY A 108 9.66 -14.80 -9.52
CA GLY A 108 10.45 -15.32 -8.40
C GLY A 108 10.37 -16.83 -8.24
N LYS A 109 9.17 -17.41 -8.42
CA LYS A 109 8.98 -18.87 -8.44
C LYS A 109 9.71 -19.50 -9.63
N LYS A 110 9.60 -18.90 -10.82
CA LYS A 110 10.24 -19.39 -12.05
C LYS A 110 11.78 -19.35 -11.96
N ALA A 111 12.34 -18.31 -11.33
CA ALA A 111 13.77 -18.12 -11.17
C ALA A 111 14.37 -18.92 -9.99
N GLY A 112 13.52 -19.51 -9.12
CA GLY A 112 13.98 -20.27 -7.96
C GLY A 112 14.47 -19.43 -6.77
N VAL A 113 14.31 -18.10 -6.81
CA VAL A 113 14.69 -17.18 -5.72
C VAL A 113 13.59 -17.00 -4.66
N GLY A 114 12.37 -17.45 -4.98
CA GLY A 114 11.20 -17.34 -4.11
C GLY A 114 10.30 -16.13 -4.47
N PRO A 115 8.96 -16.27 -4.33
CA PRO A 115 8.02 -15.25 -4.78
C PRO A 115 8.09 -13.95 -3.98
N VAL A 116 8.27 -14.03 -2.66
CA VAL A 116 8.40 -12.85 -1.79
C VAL A 116 9.71 -12.12 -2.07
N THR A 117 10.83 -12.85 -2.07
CA THR A 117 12.16 -12.30 -2.38
C THR A 117 12.14 -11.50 -3.68
N ASN A 118 11.58 -12.06 -4.75
CA ASN A 118 11.53 -11.38 -6.03
C ASN A 118 10.61 -10.15 -6.05
N THR A 119 9.51 -10.20 -5.27
CA THR A 119 8.62 -9.04 -5.10
C THR A 119 9.36 -7.92 -4.38
N VAL A 120 10.12 -8.25 -3.33
CA VAL A 120 10.97 -7.33 -2.58
C VAL A 120 12.01 -6.70 -3.50
N GLU A 121 12.81 -7.50 -4.19
CA GLU A 121 13.87 -7.00 -5.08
C GLU A 121 13.31 -6.15 -6.23
N THR A 122 12.16 -6.53 -6.80
CA THR A 122 11.48 -5.71 -7.83
C THR A 122 11.09 -4.33 -7.29
N VAL A 123 10.64 -4.23 -6.03
CA VAL A 123 10.32 -2.93 -5.42
C VAL A 123 11.58 -2.13 -5.10
N GLU A 124 12.65 -2.79 -4.66
CA GLU A 124 13.95 -2.15 -4.43
C GLU A 124 14.50 -1.54 -5.73
N GLU A 125 14.46 -2.30 -6.83
CA GLU A 125 14.89 -1.83 -8.16
C GLU A 125 13.97 -0.72 -8.70
N LEU A 126 12.67 -0.78 -8.42
CA LEU A 126 11.73 0.22 -8.91
C LEU A 126 12.06 1.63 -8.40
N PHE A 127 12.42 1.77 -7.13
CA PHE A 127 12.64 3.07 -6.47
C PHE A 127 14.07 3.30 -5.99
N ASN A 128 15.03 2.42 -6.27
CA ASN A 128 16.39 2.49 -5.73
C ASN A 128 16.44 2.73 -4.20
N ILE A 129 15.67 1.94 -3.43
CA ILE A 129 15.65 1.99 -1.96
C ILE A 129 15.71 0.59 -1.36
N PRO A 130 16.29 0.41 -0.16
CA PRO A 130 16.29 -0.88 0.51
C PRO A 130 14.90 -1.24 1.03
N ILE A 131 14.57 -2.53 1.02
CA ILE A 131 13.44 -3.12 1.73
C ILE A 131 13.98 -3.99 2.88
N ASP A 132 14.00 -3.46 4.10
CA ASP A 132 14.62 -4.15 5.23
C ASP A 132 13.72 -5.27 5.77
N HIS A 133 12.41 -5.02 5.79
CA HIS A 133 11.42 -5.97 6.25
C HIS A 133 10.22 -6.10 5.32
N TYR A 134 9.43 -7.16 5.51
CA TYR A 134 8.15 -7.31 4.85
C TYR A 134 7.10 -7.95 5.78
N ALA A 135 5.83 -7.72 5.44
CA ALA A 135 4.70 -8.47 5.96
C ALA A 135 3.76 -8.81 4.81
N LYS A 136 3.44 -10.10 4.65
CA LYS A 136 2.58 -10.65 3.61
C LYS A 136 1.31 -11.23 4.23
N ILE A 137 0.17 -10.93 3.65
CA ILE A 137 -1.14 -11.38 4.12
C ILE A 137 -2.03 -11.87 2.97
N ASN A 138 -2.82 -12.90 3.22
CA ASN A 138 -3.87 -13.37 2.31
C ASN A 138 -5.28 -12.98 2.81
N PHE A 139 -6.33 -13.34 2.07
CA PHE A 139 -7.68 -12.94 2.47
C PHE A 139 -8.12 -13.54 3.82
N SER A 140 -7.76 -14.80 4.13
CA SER A 140 -8.14 -15.41 5.41
C SER A 140 -7.41 -14.74 6.57
N GLY A 141 -6.10 -14.50 6.44
CA GLY A 141 -5.31 -13.82 7.48
C GLY A 141 -5.79 -12.39 7.72
N PHE A 142 -6.20 -11.69 6.65
CA PHE A 142 -6.80 -10.35 6.78
C PHE A 142 -8.12 -10.40 7.57
N ILE A 143 -9.02 -11.32 7.23
CA ILE A 143 -10.29 -11.49 7.96
C ILE A 143 -10.02 -11.82 9.43
N GLU A 144 -9.16 -12.81 9.68
CA GLU A 144 -8.83 -13.31 11.02
C GLU A 144 -8.19 -12.21 11.90
N ILE A 145 -7.26 -11.41 11.36
CA ILE A 145 -6.68 -10.28 12.10
C ILE A 145 -7.74 -9.22 12.44
N VAL A 146 -8.59 -8.86 11.47
CA VAL A 146 -9.64 -7.86 11.70
C VAL A 146 -10.59 -8.34 12.79
N ASP A 147 -11.04 -9.59 12.72
CA ASP A 147 -11.95 -10.17 13.72
C ASP A 147 -11.29 -10.28 15.10
N ALA A 148 -10.03 -10.69 15.17
CA ALA A 148 -9.27 -10.78 16.42
C ALA A 148 -9.06 -9.41 17.10
N LEU A 149 -9.03 -8.33 16.32
CA LEU A 149 -8.96 -6.95 16.81
C LEU A 149 -10.33 -6.31 17.07
N GLY A 150 -11.42 -7.08 16.96
CA GLY A 150 -12.79 -6.62 17.21
C GLY A 150 -13.37 -5.76 16.07
N GLY A 151 -12.92 -5.99 14.84
CA GLY A 151 -13.31 -5.22 13.66
C GLY A 151 -12.57 -3.89 13.52
N VAL A 152 -12.87 -3.16 12.45
CA VAL A 152 -12.30 -1.84 12.12
C VAL A 152 -13.40 -0.80 11.95
N GLU A 153 -13.12 0.42 12.40
CA GLU A 153 -13.95 1.58 12.11
C GLU A 153 -13.42 2.27 10.83
N VAL A 154 -14.29 2.57 9.88
CA VAL A 154 -13.94 3.29 8.63
C VAL A 154 -14.97 4.37 8.32
N ASN A 155 -14.60 5.37 7.53
CA ASN A 155 -15.51 6.41 7.05
C ASN A 155 -15.77 6.27 5.54
N SER A 156 -16.87 5.61 5.21
CA SER A 156 -17.29 5.43 3.83
C SER A 156 -17.81 6.73 3.21
N LYS A 157 -17.15 7.22 2.16
CA LYS A 157 -17.47 8.51 1.52
C LYS A 157 -18.79 8.48 0.71
N PHE A 158 -19.24 7.31 0.29
CA PHE A 158 -20.43 7.10 -0.54
C PHE A 158 -20.99 5.68 -0.33
N PRO A 159 -22.29 5.45 -0.51
CA PRO A 159 -22.84 4.11 -0.39
C PRO A 159 -22.41 3.26 -1.59
N PHE A 160 -22.16 1.98 -1.37
CA PHE A 160 -21.88 1.04 -2.45
C PHE A 160 -22.28 -0.37 -2.05
N THR A 161 -22.41 -1.23 -3.07
CA THR A 161 -22.72 -2.64 -2.86
C THR A 161 -21.71 -3.48 -3.61
N MET A 162 -21.21 -4.55 -3.01
CA MET A 162 -20.37 -5.49 -3.75
C MET A 162 -20.65 -6.94 -3.40
N ARG A 163 -20.41 -7.80 -4.38
CA ARG A 163 -20.37 -9.24 -4.15
C ARG A 163 -18.99 -9.63 -3.68
N LEU A 164 -18.88 -10.18 -2.48
CA LEU A 164 -17.67 -10.81 -1.97
C LEU A 164 -17.93 -12.30 -1.81
N PHE A 165 -17.09 -13.13 -2.43
CA PHE A 165 -17.33 -14.56 -2.59
C PHE A 165 -18.74 -14.78 -3.19
N ASN A 166 -19.69 -15.29 -2.40
CA ASN A 166 -21.07 -15.56 -2.80
C ASN A 166 -22.11 -14.73 -2.02
N LYS A 167 -21.68 -13.66 -1.33
CA LYS A 167 -22.55 -12.81 -0.52
C LYS A 167 -22.55 -11.38 -1.07
N MET A 168 -23.73 -10.79 -1.14
CA MET A 168 -23.87 -9.36 -1.38
C MET A 168 -23.64 -8.62 -0.06
N GLN A 169 -22.77 -7.62 -0.10
CA GLN A 169 -22.45 -6.77 1.03
C GLN A 169 -22.81 -5.33 0.69
N HIS A 170 -23.45 -4.66 1.63
CA HIS A 170 -23.90 -3.28 1.51
C HIS A 170 -23.12 -2.39 2.48
N TYR A 171 -22.70 -1.23 1.99
CA TYR A 171 -21.92 -0.24 2.73
C TYR A 171 -22.65 1.08 2.60
N GLU A 172 -23.07 1.64 3.72
CA GLU A 172 -23.69 2.96 3.78
C GLU A 172 -22.61 4.06 3.73
N LYS A 173 -23.04 5.29 3.51
CA LYS A 173 -22.17 6.47 3.69
C LYS A 173 -22.02 6.78 5.19
N GLY A 174 -20.83 7.19 5.61
CA GLY A 174 -20.50 7.59 6.98
C GLY A 174 -19.63 6.57 7.71
N THR A 175 -19.57 6.71 9.04
CA THR A 175 -18.80 5.83 9.91
C THR A 175 -19.42 4.43 9.97
N LEU A 176 -18.62 3.41 9.66
CA LEU A 176 -19.01 2.01 9.68
C LEU A 176 -18.07 1.20 10.57
N GLN A 177 -18.64 0.34 11.42
CA GLN A 177 -17.89 -0.72 12.08
C GLN A 177 -17.97 -1.99 11.22
N LEU A 178 -16.81 -2.50 10.80
CA LEU A 178 -16.70 -3.64 9.89
C LEU A 178 -16.01 -4.83 10.58
N ASP A 179 -16.64 -5.99 10.52
CA ASP A 179 -15.98 -7.29 10.76
C ASP A 179 -15.01 -7.64 9.62
N GLY A 180 -14.27 -8.75 9.74
CA GLY A 180 -13.25 -9.14 8.78
C GLY A 180 -13.77 -9.35 7.36
N GLU A 181 -14.92 -10.02 7.20
CA GLU A 181 -15.51 -10.27 5.87
C GLU A 181 -15.96 -8.95 5.21
N ARG A 182 -16.55 -8.03 5.97
CA ARG A 182 -16.95 -6.71 5.48
C ARG A 182 -15.77 -5.77 5.27
N ALA A 183 -14.75 -5.81 6.11
CA ALA A 183 -13.52 -5.05 5.89
C ALA A 183 -12.83 -5.50 4.60
N LEU A 184 -12.81 -6.81 4.33
CA LEU A 184 -12.21 -7.36 3.10
C LEU A 184 -12.98 -6.89 1.86
N GLY A 185 -14.31 -6.87 1.93
CA GLY A 185 -15.12 -6.28 0.87
C GLY A 185 -14.77 -4.80 0.69
N TYR A 186 -14.81 -4.02 1.77
CA TYR A 186 -14.51 -2.60 1.77
C TYR A 186 -13.18 -2.28 1.06
N VAL A 187 -12.09 -3.00 1.34
CA VAL A 187 -10.78 -2.74 0.70
C VAL A 187 -10.62 -3.30 -0.72
N ARG A 188 -11.52 -4.19 -1.15
CA ARG A 188 -11.51 -4.81 -2.50
C ARG A 188 -12.40 -4.11 -3.50
N MET A 189 -13.38 -3.32 -3.05
CA MET A 189 -14.24 -2.56 -3.95
C MET A 189 -13.40 -1.63 -4.83
N ARG A 190 -13.73 -1.54 -6.12
CA ARG A 190 -13.04 -0.65 -7.08
C ARG A 190 -14.00 -0.04 -8.09
N LYS A 191 -14.88 -0.86 -8.68
CA LYS A 191 -15.70 -0.49 -9.83
C LYS A 191 -16.72 0.63 -9.56
N GLN A 192 -17.17 0.77 -8.32
CA GLN A 192 -18.13 1.80 -7.92
C GLN A 192 -17.45 3.02 -7.29
N ASP A 193 -16.12 3.00 -7.18
CA ASP A 193 -15.38 4.13 -6.65
C ASP A 193 -15.23 5.20 -7.75
N PRO A 194 -15.69 6.44 -7.53
CA PRO A 194 -15.53 7.53 -8.50
C PRO A 194 -14.06 7.82 -8.84
N ARG A 195 -13.13 7.43 -7.95
CA ARG A 195 -11.67 7.58 -8.13
C ARG A 195 -10.99 6.25 -8.49
N GLY A 196 -11.76 5.21 -8.79
CA GLY A 196 -11.27 3.91 -9.23
C GLY A 196 -10.24 3.29 -8.29
N ASP A 197 -9.05 2.97 -8.82
CA ASP A 197 -7.97 2.33 -8.07
C ASP A 197 -7.39 3.25 -6.98
N LEU A 198 -7.37 4.57 -7.21
CA LEU A 198 -6.91 5.53 -6.21
C LEU A 198 -7.77 5.45 -4.96
N GLY A 199 -9.11 5.48 -5.11
CA GLY A 199 -10.03 5.37 -3.97
C GLY A 199 -9.94 4.02 -3.25
N ARG A 200 -9.64 2.93 -3.97
CA ARG A 200 -9.31 1.63 -3.36
C ARG A 200 -8.07 1.71 -2.49
N ASN A 201 -7.00 2.34 -2.98
CA ASN A 201 -5.77 2.50 -2.21
C ASN A 201 -5.98 3.40 -0.98
N GLU A 202 -6.86 4.40 -1.04
CA GLU A 202 -7.25 5.18 0.14
C GLU A 202 -7.92 4.30 1.20
N ARG A 203 -8.89 3.47 0.82
CA ARG A 203 -9.58 2.55 1.75
C ARG A 203 -8.64 1.51 2.36
N GLN A 204 -7.68 1.00 1.58
CA GLN A 204 -6.66 0.09 2.08
C GLN A 204 -5.77 0.75 3.14
N ARG A 205 -5.35 2.01 2.91
CA ARG A 205 -4.57 2.78 3.89
C ARG A 205 -5.37 3.11 5.15
N GLU A 206 -6.62 3.53 5.00
CA GLU A 206 -7.53 3.81 6.12
C GLU A 206 -7.66 2.57 7.04
N VAL A 207 -7.98 1.41 6.46
CA VAL A 207 -8.08 0.16 7.21
C VAL A 207 -6.75 -0.26 7.82
N LEU A 208 -5.63 -0.11 7.10
CA LEU A 208 -4.31 -0.40 7.64
C LEU A 208 -3.99 0.48 8.87
N GLN A 209 -4.23 1.79 8.78
CA GLN A 209 -3.97 2.72 9.88
C GLN A 209 -4.81 2.37 11.11
N GLU A 210 -6.09 2.01 10.92
CA GLU A 210 -6.96 1.58 12.01
C GLU A 210 -6.48 0.26 12.65
N LEU A 211 -6.08 -0.73 11.83
CA LEU A 211 -5.52 -1.99 12.32
C LEU A 211 -4.23 -1.79 13.10
N VAL A 212 -3.30 -0.97 12.58
CA VAL A 212 -2.04 -0.65 13.26
C VAL A 212 -2.33 0.09 14.57
N GLY A 213 -3.25 1.06 14.57
CA GLY A 213 -3.66 1.77 15.78
C GLY A 213 -4.22 0.83 16.85
N LYS A 214 -5.10 -0.10 16.46
CA LYS A 214 -5.65 -1.14 17.34
C LYS A 214 -4.56 -2.07 17.87
N MET A 215 -3.70 -2.60 17.00
CA MET A 215 -2.60 -3.48 17.39
C MET A 215 -1.64 -2.78 18.37
N VAL A 216 -1.31 -1.53 18.11
CA VAL A 216 -0.45 -0.72 18.97
C VAL A 216 -1.13 -0.37 20.29
N SER A 217 -2.46 -0.28 20.36
CA SER A 217 -3.18 -0.06 21.63
C SER A 217 -3.12 -1.26 22.59
N ILE A 218 -2.83 -2.46 22.08
CA ILE A 218 -2.72 -3.68 22.89
C ILE A 218 -1.52 -3.54 23.84
N LYS A 219 -1.79 -3.48 25.14
CA LYS A 219 -0.74 -3.35 26.17
C LYS A 219 0.09 -4.62 26.38
N SER A 220 -0.41 -5.77 25.93
CA SER A 220 0.13 -7.10 26.21
C SER A 220 0.73 -7.72 24.94
N VAL A 221 2.06 -7.86 24.92
CA VAL A 221 2.80 -8.48 23.80
C VAL A 221 2.35 -9.92 23.57
N THR A 222 2.00 -10.66 24.64
CA THR A 222 1.48 -12.03 24.54
C THR A 222 0.18 -12.10 23.76
N LYS A 223 -0.69 -11.08 23.83
CA LYS A 223 -1.90 -11.04 23.00
C LYS A 223 -1.59 -10.83 21.52
N ILE A 224 -0.57 -10.04 21.19
CA ILE A 224 -0.13 -9.86 19.80
C ILE A 224 0.42 -11.18 19.26
N ASP A 225 1.23 -11.86 20.06
CA ASP A 225 1.75 -13.20 19.76
C ASP A 225 0.61 -14.22 19.56
N ASP A 226 -0.40 -14.23 20.43
CA ASP A 226 -1.58 -15.10 20.28
C ASP A 226 -2.38 -14.81 18.99
N ILE A 227 -2.54 -13.54 18.62
CA ILE A 227 -3.17 -13.15 17.35
C ILE A 227 -2.36 -13.68 16.17
N LEU A 228 -1.05 -13.47 16.17
CA LEU A 228 -0.17 -13.92 15.08
C LEU A 228 -0.13 -15.45 14.99
N LYS A 229 -0.14 -16.16 16.12
CA LYS A 229 -0.29 -17.63 16.15
C LYS A 229 -1.63 -18.10 15.59
N SER A 230 -2.71 -17.38 15.89
CA SER A 230 -4.05 -17.76 15.45
C SER A 230 -4.22 -17.70 13.93
N VAL A 231 -3.49 -16.80 13.26
CA VAL A 231 -3.55 -16.66 11.79
C VAL A 231 -2.55 -17.57 11.06
N GLY A 232 -1.53 -18.07 11.74
CA GLY A 232 -0.56 -19.02 11.20
C GLY A 232 -0.01 -18.62 9.83
N ASP A 233 0.04 -19.57 8.90
CA ASP A 233 0.60 -19.35 7.54
C ASP A 233 -0.18 -18.35 6.69
N ASN A 234 -1.33 -17.85 7.14
CA ASN A 234 -2.06 -16.81 6.42
C ASN A 234 -1.37 -15.44 6.45
N VAL A 235 -0.41 -15.27 7.38
CA VAL A 235 0.46 -14.11 7.48
C VAL A 235 1.91 -14.58 7.54
N THR A 236 2.77 -14.04 6.68
CA THR A 236 4.22 -14.24 6.82
C THR A 236 4.94 -12.91 6.96
N TYR A 237 5.98 -12.84 7.77
CA TYR A 237 6.70 -11.60 8.06
C TYR A 237 8.18 -11.87 8.36
N SER A 238 9.02 -10.84 8.17
CA SER A 238 10.47 -10.97 8.41
C SER A 238 10.98 -10.30 9.69
N ILE A 239 10.13 -9.59 10.43
CA ILE A 239 10.47 -8.98 11.74
C ILE A 239 10.34 -10.05 12.83
N LYS A 240 11.29 -10.15 13.75
CA LYS A 240 11.17 -11.13 14.83
C LYS A 240 10.11 -10.71 15.84
N LEU A 241 9.41 -11.68 16.43
CA LEU A 241 8.39 -11.42 17.46
C LEU A 241 8.93 -10.64 18.66
N ASN A 242 10.19 -10.87 19.03
CA ASN A 242 10.84 -10.14 20.13
C ASN A 242 11.20 -8.68 19.77
N GLU A 243 11.12 -8.28 18.50
CA GLU A 243 11.32 -6.91 18.03
C GLU A 243 10.01 -6.11 17.95
N LEU A 244 8.85 -6.78 18.02
CA LEU A 244 7.53 -6.12 18.00
C LEU A 244 7.34 -5.05 19.10
N PRO A 245 7.84 -5.22 20.34
CA PRO A 245 7.74 -4.15 21.35
C PRO A 245 8.47 -2.87 20.94
N ALA A 246 9.63 -2.99 20.28
CA ALA A 246 10.35 -1.83 19.77
C ALA A 246 9.57 -1.15 18.64
N LEU A 247 9.02 -1.92 17.69
CA LEU A 247 8.16 -1.40 16.63
C LEU A 247 6.92 -0.68 17.20
N GLN A 248 6.29 -1.28 18.21
CA GLN A 248 5.15 -0.70 18.91
C GLN A 248 5.52 0.62 19.60
N SER A 249 6.67 0.68 20.28
CA SER A 249 7.17 1.90 20.92
C SER A 249 7.40 3.01 19.89
N THR A 250 8.14 2.69 18.83
CA THR A 250 8.41 3.62 17.71
C THR A 250 7.12 4.20 17.14
N TYR A 251 6.12 3.36 16.84
CA TYR A 251 4.85 3.85 16.31
C TYR A 251 4.09 4.75 17.30
N ARG A 252 4.09 4.44 18.59
CA ARG A 252 3.42 5.28 19.61
C ARG A 252 4.06 6.66 19.75
N GLU A 253 5.36 6.78 19.50
CA GLU A 253 6.08 8.04 19.58
C GLU A 253 5.91 8.93 18.35
N ILE A 254 5.42 8.38 17.24
CA ILE A 254 5.22 9.10 15.99
C ILE A 254 3.88 9.84 16.03
N PRO A 255 3.87 11.18 15.93
CA PRO A 255 2.64 11.95 15.79
C PRO A 255 1.84 11.53 14.54
N LYS A 256 0.50 11.53 14.62
CA LYS A 256 -0.36 11.09 13.51
C LYS A 256 -0.18 11.94 12.24
N ASP A 257 0.09 13.23 12.42
CA ASP A 257 0.38 14.21 11.37
C ASP A 257 1.80 14.08 10.78
N HIS A 258 2.64 13.22 11.34
CA HIS A 258 3.95 12.85 10.77
C HIS A 258 3.91 11.52 9.98
N ILE A 259 2.71 10.98 9.74
CA ILE A 259 2.49 9.80 8.90
C ILE A 259 1.95 10.27 7.55
N ASP A 260 2.86 10.48 6.60
CA ASP A 260 2.52 11.03 5.29
C ASP A 260 2.34 9.94 4.25
N THR A 261 1.41 10.15 3.33
CA THR A 261 1.26 9.30 2.15
C THR A 261 1.76 10.02 0.90
N ILE A 262 2.71 9.40 0.22
CA ILE A 262 3.15 9.77 -1.11
C ILE A 262 2.14 9.22 -2.12
N GLN A 263 1.61 10.09 -2.97
CA GLN A 263 0.85 9.67 -4.14
C GLN A 263 1.84 9.36 -5.27
N LEU A 264 1.79 8.13 -5.77
CA LEU A 264 2.50 7.75 -7.00
C LEU A 264 1.70 8.28 -8.19
N GLN A 265 2.35 9.09 -9.01
CA GLN A 265 1.74 9.66 -10.21
C GLN A 265 2.04 8.79 -11.43
N GLY A 266 1.10 8.77 -12.38
CA GLY A 266 1.19 7.88 -13.51
C GLY A 266 -0.12 7.75 -14.25
N GLN A 267 -0.10 7.04 -15.37
CA GLN A 267 -1.20 6.97 -16.32
C GLN A 267 -1.56 5.52 -16.62
N ASN A 268 -2.86 5.22 -16.62
CA ASN A 268 -3.35 3.94 -17.09
C ASN A 268 -3.30 3.93 -18.62
N SER A 269 -2.72 2.88 -19.21
CA SER A 269 -2.77 2.64 -20.65
C SER A 269 -3.03 1.17 -20.93
N ASN A 270 -3.87 0.89 -21.92
CA ASN A 270 -4.03 -0.43 -22.51
C ASN A 270 -3.60 -0.44 -24.00
N ASP A 271 -2.86 0.58 -24.43
CA ASP A 271 -2.36 0.72 -25.79
C ASP A 271 -1.17 -0.23 -26.02
N ASN A 272 -1.50 -1.49 -26.22
CA ASN A 272 -0.59 -2.55 -26.61
C ASN A 272 -1.34 -3.62 -27.41
N PRO A 273 -0.66 -4.46 -28.20
CA PRO A 273 -1.31 -5.44 -29.07
C PRO A 273 -2.24 -6.44 -28.36
N LYS A 274 -2.13 -6.58 -27.04
CA LYS A 274 -2.92 -7.51 -26.23
C LYS A 274 -4.05 -6.81 -25.45
N GLY A 275 -4.18 -5.48 -25.54
CA GLY A 275 -5.16 -4.71 -24.78
C GLY A 275 -5.01 -4.81 -23.26
N ILE A 276 -3.82 -5.16 -22.76
CA ILE A 276 -3.57 -5.38 -21.33
C ILE A 276 -3.39 -4.02 -20.65
N TRP A 277 -4.16 -3.75 -19.59
CA TRP A 277 -4.00 -2.52 -18.79
C TRP A 277 -2.69 -2.50 -18.01
N TYR A 278 -1.93 -1.43 -18.13
CA TYR A 278 -0.74 -1.12 -17.35
C TYR A 278 -0.87 0.26 -16.71
N TYR A 279 -0.15 0.46 -15.61
CA TYR A 279 0.05 1.77 -15.00
C TYR A 279 1.48 2.23 -15.29
N HIS A 280 1.62 3.27 -16.09
CA HIS A 280 2.91 3.82 -16.49
C HIS A 280 3.32 4.97 -15.59
N ILE A 281 4.54 4.91 -15.09
CA ILE A 281 5.19 5.93 -14.28
C ILE A 281 6.42 6.43 -15.03
N THR A 282 6.66 7.73 -15.02
CA THR A 282 7.83 8.32 -15.68
C THR A 282 9.07 8.11 -14.82
N ASP A 283 10.26 8.14 -15.42
CA ASP A 283 11.51 8.05 -14.66
C ASP A 283 11.68 9.26 -13.72
N GLN A 284 11.20 10.45 -14.12
CA GLN A 284 11.17 11.62 -13.23
C GLN A 284 10.31 11.38 -11.97
N GLU A 285 9.13 10.76 -12.12
CA GLU A 285 8.28 10.44 -10.97
C GLU A 285 8.88 9.31 -10.11
N ARG A 286 9.48 8.30 -10.73
CA ARG A 286 10.23 7.26 -10.00
C ARG A 286 11.37 7.87 -9.19
N LEU A 287 12.14 8.78 -9.78
CA LEU A 287 13.25 9.47 -9.13
C LEU A 287 12.76 10.40 -8.01
N ARG A 288 11.64 11.11 -8.23
CA ARG A 288 10.99 11.91 -7.18
C ARG A 288 10.67 11.07 -5.95
N VAL A 289 10.01 9.93 -6.16
CA VAL A 289 9.66 9.00 -5.07
C VAL A 289 10.91 8.41 -4.43
N SER A 290 11.89 7.97 -5.23
CA SER A 290 13.21 7.50 -4.76
C SER A 290 13.82 8.49 -3.78
N HIS A 291 13.99 9.75 -4.19
CA HIS A 291 14.62 10.78 -3.35
C HIS A 291 13.83 11.09 -2.08
N ILE A 292 12.48 11.08 -2.12
CA ILE A 292 11.67 11.25 -0.91
C ILE A 292 11.95 10.11 0.09
N LEU A 293 12.02 8.87 -0.40
CA LEU A 293 12.25 7.70 0.43
C LEU A 293 13.71 7.63 0.90
N GLN A 294 14.70 7.93 0.06
CA GLN A 294 16.12 8.00 0.45
C GLN A 294 16.35 9.05 1.54
N LYS A 295 15.78 10.26 1.39
CA LYS A 295 15.81 11.29 2.45
C LYS A 295 15.12 10.82 3.73
N GLN A 296 13.99 10.13 3.62
CA GLN A 296 13.31 9.58 4.80
C GLN A 296 14.19 8.54 5.51
N LEU A 297 14.99 7.78 4.77
CA LEU A 297 15.87 6.73 5.27
C LEU A 297 17.28 7.21 5.67
N ASP A 298 17.55 8.52 5.58
CA ASP A 298 18.87 9.12 5.79
C ASP A 298 19.95 8.49 4.88
N LEU A 299 19.57 8.14 3.65
CA LEU A 299 20.44 7.63 2.60
C LEU A 299 20.93 8.77 1.69
N PRO A 300 22.11 8.65 1.05
CA PRO A 300 22.52 9.57 0.00
C PRO A 300 21.51 9.57 -1.14
N LEU A 301 21.44 10.71 -1.86
CA LEU A 301 20.63 10.80 -3.07
C LEU A 301 21.36 10.15 -4.23
N GLU A 302 20.67 9.24 -4.91
CA GLU A 302 21.20 8.50 -6.05
C GLU A 302 20.21 8.49 -7.21
N THR A 303 20.72 8.29 -8.43
CA THR A 303 19.91 7.98 -9.61
C THR A 303 19.16 6.65 -9.43
N LEU A 304 18.27 6.30 -10.38
CA LEU A 304 17.57 5.00 -10.34
C LEU A 304 18.52 3.82 -10.58
N GLU A 305 19.68 4.09 -11.19
CA GLU A 305 20.75 3.14 -11.46
C GLU A 305 21.75 3.01 -10.31
N GLY A 306 21.66 3.85 -9.28
CA GLY A 306 22.53 3.81 -8.09
C GLY A 306 23.77 4.68 -8.16
N GLU A 307 23.82 5.65 -9.08
CA GLU A 307 24.93 6.60 -9.18
C GLU A 307 24.67 7.84 -8.30
N GLU A 308 25.72 8.49 -7.79
CA GLU A 308 25.59 9.70 -6.98
C GLU A 308 24.82 10.81 -7.72
N PHE A 309 23.81 11.41 -7.07
CA PHE A 309 22.98 12.46 -7.67
C PHE A 309 23.44 13.86 -7.22
N GLN A 310 23.91 14.67 -8.18
CA GLN A 310 24.45 16.03 -7.94
C GLN A 310 23.49 17.18 -8.35
N GLY A 311 22.25 16.86 -8.75
CA GLY A 311 21.26 17.84 -9.21
C GLY A 311 20.27 18.29 -8.14
N THR A 312 19.32 19.14 -8.53
CA THR A 312 18.13 19.45 -7.71
C THR A 312 17.19 18.25 -7.74
N SER A 313 16.72 17.82 -6.57
CA SER A 313 15.82 16.68 -6.50
C SER A 313 14.46 17.06 -7.11
N PRO A 314 13.84 16.22 -7.97
CA PRO A 314 12.46 16.45 -8.43
C PRO A 314 11.44 16.54 -7.28
N ALA A 315 11.81 16.07 -6.08
CA ALA A 315 10.99 16.19 -4.89
C ALA A 315 10.97 17.62 -4.32
N GLU A 316 12.01 18.42 -4.57
CA GLU A 316 12.15 19.80 -4.08
C GLU A 316 11.49 20.81 -5.03
N GLU A 317 11.56 20.57 -6.35
CA GLU A 317 10.90 21.42 -7.35
C GLU A 317 9.38 21.48 -7.13
N ASN A 318 8.78 20.36 -6.72
CA ASN A 318 7.35 20.31 -6.45
C ASN A 318 6.94 21.02 -5.16
N SER A 319 7.82 21.17 -4.17
CA SER A 319 7.51 21.94 -2.94
C SER A 319 7.55 23.45 -3.16
N GLU A 320 8.41 23.96 -4.05
CA GLU A 320 8.48 25.40 -4.34
C GLU A 320 7.29 25.91 -5.17
N SER A 321 6.65 25.03 -5.95
CA SER A 321 5.46 25.38 -6.73
C SER A 321 4.18 25.58 -5.88
N SER A 322 4.14 25.02 -4.65
CA SER A 322 2.99 25.15 -3.74
C SER A 322 3.02 26.39 -2.85
N ASP A 323 4.17 27.01 -2.62
CA ASP A 323 4.32 28.17 -1.71
C ASP A 323 4.08 29.54 -2.39
N GLN A 324 3.81 29.59 -3.70
CA GLN A 324 3.54 30.85 -4.42
C GLN A 324 2.05 31.18 -4.62
N GLN A 325 1.13 30.44 -3.99
CA GLN A 325 -0.32 30.64 -4.18
C GLN A 325 -1.11 30.96 -2.91
N GLU A 326 -0.50 31.50 -1.85
CA GLU A 326 -1.25 32.17 -0.77
C GLU A 326 -0.54 33.45 -0.32
N GLY A 327 -0.79 34.55 -1.03
CA GLY A 327 -0.49 35.91 -0.60
C GLY A 327 -1.80 36.68 -0.31
N PRO A 328 -1.88 37.49 0.76
CA PRO A 328 -3.13 38.05 1.24
C PRO A 328 -3.61 39.19 0.33
N GLY A 329 -4.81 39.06 -0.24
CA GLY A 329 -5.48 40.14 -0.95
C GLY A 329 -5.97 41.21 0.03
N THR A 330 -5.33 42.37 0.02
CA THR A 330 -5.82 43.60 0.66
C THR A 330 -6.88 44.28 -0.24
N PRO A 331 -7.95 44.87 0.34
CA PRO A 331 -9.03 45.49 -0.42
C PRO A 331 -8.91 47.03 -0.53
N GLY A 332 -9.41 47.59 -1.64
CA GLY A 332 -9.60 49.03 -1.90
C GLY A 332 -9.08 49.40 -3.30
N GLU A 333 -9.69 50.25 -4.12
CA GLU A 333 -10.83 51.15 -4.02
C GLU A 333 -11.17 51.55 -5.49
N GLU A 334 -12.40 52.02 -5.73
CA GLU A 334 -12.93 52.52 -7.02
C GLU A 334 -12.06 53.67 -7.61
N ASN A 335 -12.04 54.05 -8.90
CA ASN A 335 -13.14 54.41 -9.81
C ASN A 335 -12.54 54.87 -11.20
N PRO A 336 -13.26 55.51 -12.16
CA PRO A 336 -13.72 54.95 -13.44
C PRO A 336 -13.14 55.62 -14.72
N SER A 337 -13.34 55.02 -15.91
CA SER A 337 -13.50 55.76 -17.18
C SER A 337 -13.81 54.84 -18.38
N GLY A 338 -14.75 55.27 -19.23
CA GLY A 338 -14.67 55.03 -20.68
C GLY A 338 -15.54 53.90 -21.25
N GLY A 339 -16.77 54.23 -21.65
CA GLY A 339 -17.69 53.29 -22.31
C GLY A 339 -17.46 53.09 -23.81
N ALA A 340 -18.18 52.10 -24.36
CA ALA A 340 -18.78 52.15 -25.69
C ALA A 340 -19.82 51.03 -25.87
N ASN A 341 -20.96 51.43 -26.44
CA ASN A 341 -22.16 50.71 -26.87
C ASN A 341 -21.98 49.34 -27.55
N GLY A 342 -23.01 48.49 -27.41
CA GLY A 342 -23.30 47.40 -28.34
C GLY A 342 -24.54 46.57 -27.96
N THR A 343 -25.69 46.94 -28.51
CA THR A 343 -27.05 46.42 -28.28
C THR A 343 -27.27 44.96 -28.75
N GLN A 344 -28.10 44.22 -27.99
CA GLN A 344 -28.84 42.95 -28.22
C GLN A 344 -29.48 42.76 -29.64
N PRO A 345 -30.13 41.61 -30.02
CA PRO A 345 -30.60 40.46 -29.20
C PRO A 345 -30.53 39.02 -29.78
N ASP A 346 -30.67 38.06 -28.86
CA ASP A 346 -31.61 36.91 -28.84
C ASP A 346 -32.21 36.36 -30.16
N GLN A 347 -31.98 35.06 -30.41
CA GLN A 347 -32.99 34.15 -30.95
C GLN A 347 -32.79 32.74 -30.37
N GLY A 348 -33.80 32.27 -29.64
CA GLY A 348 -33.94 30.89 -29.23
C GLY A 348 -34.42 29.97 -30.36
N GLN A 349 -34.31 28.67 -30.13
CA GLN A 349 -35.32 27.72 -30.60
C GLN A 349 -35.34 26.46 -29.71
N GLU A 350 -36.58 26.14 -29.33
CA GLU A 350 -37.08 25.07 -28.48
C GLU A 350 -36.99 23.69 -29.18
N THR A 351 -36.48 22.63 -28.53
CA THR A 351 -37.18 21.45 -27.92
C THR A 351 -37.72 20.37 -28.92
N PRO A 352 -38.24 19.18 -28.48
CA PRO A 352 -37.53 17.88 -28.37
C PRO A 352 -38.36 16.70 -29.02
N PRO A 353 -38.57 15.51 -28.39
CA PRO A 353 -37.72 14.35 -28.06
C PRO A 353 -38.11 13.06 -28.86
N SER A 354 -37.50 11.90 -28.56
CA SER A 354 -38.17 10.59 -28.30
C SER A 354 -37.51 9.32 -28.87
N ASN A 355 -37.29 8.38 -27.94
CA ASN A 355 -37.40 6.90 -27.99
C ASN A 355 -36.50 6.02 -28.88
N GLY A 356 -35.98 4.95 -28.24
CA GLY A 356 -35.45 3.77 -28.94
C GLY A 356 -34.78 2.74 -28.03
N ILE A 357 -35.58 1.89 -27.40
CA ILE A 357 -35.19 0.67 -26.67
C ILE A 357 -34.47 -0.32 -27.61
N ASN A 358 -33.40 -0.98 -27.16
CA ASN A 358 -33.25 -2.44 -27.32
C ASN A 358 -32.11 -3.06 -26.49
N ASN A 359 -32.33 -4.33 -26.22
CA ASN A 359 -31.82 -5.20 -25.18
C ASN A 359 -30.89 -6.27 -25.81
N VAL A 360 -30.34 -7.17 -24.98
CA VAL A 360 -29.61 -8.42 -25.29
C VAL A 360 -28.15 -8.22 -25.75
N GLY A 361 -27.11 -8.85 -25.21
CA GLY A 361 -26.97 -9.99 -24.30
C GLY A 361 -25.88 -10.92 -24.83
N GLN A 362 -24.75 -11.02 -24.11
CA GLN A 362 -23.96 -12.24 -23.82
C GLN A 362 -22.74 -11.86 -22.97
#